data_AF-A0A816G7Z9-F1
#
_entry.id   AF-A0A816G7Z9-F1
#
_cell.length_a   1.000
_cell.length_b   1.000
_cell.length_c   1.000
_cell.angle_alpha   90.00
_cell.angle_beta   90.00
_cell.angle_gamma   90.00
#
_symmetry.space_group_name_H-M   'P 1'
#
loop_
_entity.id
_entity.type
_entity.pdbx_description
1 polymer ?
#
loop_
_entity_poly.entity_id
_entity_poly.type
_entity_poly.pdbx_seq_one_letter_code
_entity_poly.pdbx_strand_id
1 'polypeptide(L)'
;VVAQFDQLFDMQSACCTCLAELSYDYTNGQTIIERNGIYILAMLLFPENEDFLRLERFNHLQRTVFKTLRFLFSLNKKHDQYQYKRLFPVQIFELFVGIGNFRSDPNAYKEITNAWNSIHIDELIKIKVERLQSINPKQEPTRFIRDYGVYECLGSGAFGSVYRVAQRGSTTMYALKEIDNRSLGIDTDRSLGKMINEVNIIREELRHPNIVSYYQIFAENDKLYIKMELIAGSSLQDHLSLIKDTNQKMSEDNIWRVLIQLILALRYLHKEKGIVHRDLTANNIMLDDEYRVKISKYYISILDNKVYLENLNRS
;
A
#
# COMPACT_ATOMS: atom_id res chain seq x y z
N VAL A 1 -14.90 -13.30 -35.40
CA VAL A 1 -14.34 -13.19 -34.03
C VAL A 1 -13.08 -12.33 -34.05
N VAL A 2 -11.98 -12.73 -34.71
CA VAL A 2 -10.73 -11.91 -34.79
C VAL A 2 -10.95 -10.48 -35.31
N ALA A 3 -11.65 -10.31 -36.44
CA ALA A 3 -11.94 -8.99 -37.00
C ALA A 3 -12.79 -8.05 -36.11
N GLN A 4 -13.57 -8.62 -35.17
CA GLN A 4 -14.36 -7.85 -34.21
C GLN A 4 -13.47 -7.30 -33.08
N PHE A 5 -12.49 -8.09 -32.63
CA PHE A 5 -11.49 -7.64 -31.65
C PHE A 5 -10.52 -6.64 -32.26
N ASP A 6 -10.19 -6.76 -33.55
CA ASP A 6 -9.33 -5.80 -34.25
C ASP A 6 -9.90 -4.37 -34.24
N GLN A 7 -11.20 -4.21 -34.48
CA GLN A 7 -11.88 -2.90 -34.38
C GLN A 7 -11.95 -2.40 -32.93
N LEU A 8 -12.13 -3.31 -31.97
CA LEU A 8 -12.16 -2.98 -30.55
C LEU A 8 -10.80 -2.44 -30.07
N PHE A 9 -9.70 -3.08 -30.42
CA PHE A 9 -8.36 -2.64 -30.05
C PHE A 9 -8.00 -1.28 -30.66
N ASP A 10 -8.38 -1.04 -31.91
CA ASP A 10 -8.19 0.26 -32.56
C ASP A 10 -8.97 1.36 -31.82
N MET A 11 -10.23 1.10 -31.46
CA MET A 11 -11.06 2.05 -30.71
C MET A 11 -10.50 2.32 -29.32
N GLN A 12 -10.07 1.27 -28.59
CA GLN A 12 -9.42 1.40 -27.29
C GLN A 12 -8.10 2.19 -27.39
N SER A 13 -7.31 1.97 -28.44
CA SER A 13 -6.07 2.70 -28.69
C SER A 13 -6.33 4.18 -28.99
N ALA A 14 -7.35 4.47 -29.80
CA ALA A 14 -7.79 5.84 -30.07
C ALA A 14 -8.25 6.54 -28.78
N CYS A 15 -9.07 5.89 -27.96
CA CYS A 15 -9.49 6.41 -26.66
C CYS A 15 -8.31 6.69 -25.72
N CYS A 16 -7.35 5.76 -25.61
CA CYS A 16 -6.15 5.97 -24.79
C CYS A 16 -5.31 7.16 -25.29
N THR A 17 -5.15 7.30 -26.62
CA THR A 17 -4.46 8.44 -27.21
C THR A 17 -5.18 9.74 -26.90
N CYS A 18 -6.50 9.79 -27.06
CA CYS A 18 -7.31 10.96 -26.69
C CYS A 18 -7.18 11.29 -25.21
N LEU A 19 -7.18 10.29 -24.31
CA LEU A 19 -6.99 10.51 -22.88
C LEU A 19 -5.60 11.08 -22.56
N ALA A 20 -4.55 10.58 -23.22
CA ALA A 20 -3.20 11.12 -23.09
C ALA A 20 -3.12 12.59 -23.56
N GLU A 21 -3.73 12.92 -24.69
CA GLU A 21 -3.78 14.30 -25.20
C GLU A 21 -4.61 15.21 -24.29
N LEU A 22 -5.77 14.75 -23.80
CA LEU A 22 -6.59 15.53 -22.88
C LEU A 22 -5.90 15.75 -21.53
N SER A 23 -5.06 14.82 -21.11
CA SER A 23 -4.33 14.92 -19.85
C SER A 23 -3.23 15.99 -19.86
N TYR A 24 -2.83 16.55 -21.01
CA TYR A 24 -1.95 17.74 -21.04
C TYR A 24 -2.50 18.91 -20.23
N ASP A 25 -3.82 19.02 -20.15
CA ASP A 25 -4.46 19.88 -19.17
C ASP A 25 -4.42 19.21 -17.78
N TYR A 26 -3.79 19.89 -16.81
CA TYR A 26 -3.62 19.36 -15.45
C TYR A 26 -4.95 18.97 -14.79
N THR A 27 -6.02 19.74 -15.01
CA THR A 27 -7.33 19.48 -14.39
C THR A 27 -8.00 18.24 -14.98
N ASN A 28 -7.88 18.04 -16.29
CA ASN A 28 -8.33 16.82 -16.95
C ASN A 28 -7.52 15.61 -16.49
N GLY A 29 -6.19 15.75 -16.40
CA GLY A 29 -5.31 14.70 -15.87
C GLY A 29 -5.72 14.26 -14.47
N GLN A 30 -5.93 15.21 -13.54
CA GLN A 30 -6.42 14.92 -12.19
C GLN A 30 -7.80 14.25 -12.20
N THR A 31 -8.72 14.73 -13.04
CA THR A 31 -10.06 14.12 -13.17
C THR A 31 -9.97 12.66 -13.62
N ILE A 32 -9.08 12.33 -14.56
CA ILE A 32 -8.85 10.94 -14.99
C ILE A 32 -8.39 10.08 -13.81
N ILE A 33 -7.44 10.58 -13.02
CA ILE A 33 -6.91 9.88 -11.84
C ILE A 33 -8.03 9.65 -10.81
N GLU A 34 -8.78 10.69 -10.47
CA GLU A 34 -9.91 10.63 -9.52
C GLU A 34 -11.04 9.69 -9.99
N ARG A 35 -11.23 9.55 -11.31
CA ARG A 35 -12.26 8.69 -11.91
C ARG A 35 -11.79 7.27 -12.17
N ASN A 36 -10.78 6.80 -11.44
CA ASN A 36 -10.25 5.43 -11.51
C ASN A 36 -9.52 5.12 -12.83
N GLY A 37 -8.99 6.14 -13.50
CA GLY A 37 -8.35 6.00 -14.81
C GLY A 37 -7.15 5.06 -14.79
N ILE A 38 -6.35 5.05 -13.72
CA ILE A 38 -5.16 4.18 -13.62
C ILE A 38 -5.55 2.70 -13.67
N TYR A 39 -6.54 2.28 -12.88
CA TYR A 39 -7.04 0.90 -12.90
C TYR A 39 -7.66 0.53 -14.25
N ILE A 40 -8.52 1.40 -14.80
CA ILE A 40 -9.22 1.14 -16.07
C ILE A 40 -8.22 1.00 -17.22
N LEU A 41 -7.22 1.88 -17.30
CA LEU A 41 -6.16 1.81 -18.29
C LEU A 41 -5.31 0.55 -18.08
N ALA A 42 -4.90 0.27 -16.85
CA ALA A 42 -4.08 -0.89 -16.53
C ALA A 42 -4.79 -2.23 -16.84
N MET A 43 -6.12 -2.32 -16.74
CA MET A 43 -6.88 -3.49 -17.18
C MET A 43 -6.62 -3.85 -18.64
N LEU A 44 -6.41 -2.85 -19.50
CA LEU A 44 -6.16 -3.05 -20.94
C LEU A 44 -4.78 -3.63 -21.25
N LEU A 45 -3.87 -3.69 -20.26
CA LEU A 45 -2.57 -4.35 -20.42
C LEU A 45 -2.66 -5.88 -20.39
N PHE A 46 -3.73 -6.43 -19.81
CA PHE A 46 -3.87 -7.86 -19.58
C PHE A 46 -4.61 -8.53 -20.73
N PRO A 47 -4.01 -9.52 -21.40
CA PRO A 47 -4.69 -10.24 -22.47
C PRO A 47 -5.84 -11.11 -21.92
N GLU A 48 -6.85 -11.39 -22.75
CA GLU A 48 -7.90 -12.38 -22.40
C GLU A 48 -7.43 -13.83 -22.60
N ASN A 49 -6.52 -14.06 -23.55
CA ASN A 49 -5.89 -15.35 -23.84
C ASN A 49 -4.49 -15.12 -24.44
N GLU A 50 -3.68 -16.19 -24.53
CA GLU A 50 -2.31 -16.09 -25.06
C GLU A 50 -2.23 -15.64 -26.52
N ASP A 51 -3.27 -15.92 -27.34
CA ASP A 51 -3.26 -15.55 -28.75
C ASP A 51 -3.21 -14.03 -28.93
N PHE A 52 -3.77 -13.26 -27.98
CA PHE A 52 -3.76 -11.80 -28.04
C PHE A 52 -2.35 -11.23 -27.96
N LEU A 53 -1.43 -11.89 -27.24
CA LEU A 53 -0.03 -11.46 -27.13
C LEU A 53 0.73 -11.52 -28.47
N ARG A 54 0.19 -12.25 -29.46
CA ARG A 54 0.76 -12.36 -30.81
C ARG A 54 0.21 -11.32 -31.78
N LEU A 55 -0.84 -10.58 -31.40
CA LEU A 55 -1.51 -9.60 -32.26
C LEU A 55 -0.81 -8.24 -32.18
N GLU A 56 -0.29 -7.73 -33.30
CA GLU A 56 0.40 -6.44 -33.30
C GLU A 56 -0.53 -5.26 -32.94
N ARG A 57 -1.83 -5.39 -33.21
CA ARG A 57 -2.84 -4.41 -32.76
C ARG A 57 -2.97 -4.36 -31.25
N PHE A 58 -2.91 -5.52 -30.57
CA PHE A 58 -2.92 -5.59 -29.12
C PHE A 58 -1.61 -5.02 -28.53
N ASN A 59 -0.46 -5.32 -29.14
CA ASN A 59 0.81 -4.70 -28.77
C ASN A 59 0.76 -3.17 -28.91
N HIS A 60 0.13 -2.65 -29.98
CA HIS A 60 -0.05 -1.22 -30.19
C HIS A 60 -0.94 -0.59 -29.11
N LEU A 61 -2.05 -1.26 -28.73
CA LEU A 61 -2.88 -0.85 -27.61
C LEU A 61 -2.06 -0.78 -26.32
N GLN A 62 -1.30 -1.83 -25.98
CA GLN A 62 -0.47 -1.85 -24.78
C GLN A 62 0.56 -0.72 -24.76
N ARG A 63 1.23 -0.44 -25.88
CA ARG A 63 2.15 0.72 -26.01
C ARG A 63 1.45 2.04 -25.70
N THR A 64 0.24 2.22 -26.23
CA THR A 64 -0.57 3.42 -26.02
C THR A 64 -1.05 3.54 -24.56
N VAL A 65 -1.40 2.43 -23.94
CA VAL A 65 -1.75 2.37 -22.51
C VAL A 65 -0.54 2.73 -21.65
N PHE A 66 0.63 2.14 -21.88
CA PHE A 66 1.86 2.50 -21.16
C PHE A 66 2.22 3.97 -21.33
N LYS A 67 2.07 4.51 -22.54
CA LYS A 67 2.24 5.94 -22.82
C LYS A 67 1.34 6.80 -21.94
N THR A 68 0.05 6.48 -21.91
CA THR A 68 -0.96 7.23 -21.15
C THR A 68 -0.71 7.12 -19.64
N LEU A 69 -0.43 5.91 -19.15
CA LEU A 69 -0.05 5.66 -17.77
C LEU A 69 1.21 6.42 -17.37
N ARG A 70 2.21 6.51 -18.26
CA ARG A 70 3.46 7.25 -18.01
C ARG A 70 3.24 8.74 -17.90
N PHE A 71 2.32 9.28 -18.69
CA PHE A 71 1.92 10.68 -18.59
C PHE A 71 1.25 10.94 -17.22
N LEU A 72 0.23 10.13 -16.86
CA LEU A 72 -0.45 10.26 -15.57
C LEU A 72 0.52 10.11 -14.39
N PHE A 73 1.49 9.20 -14.47
CA PHE A 73 2.54 9.04 -13.47
C PHE A 73 3.36 10.32 -13.24
N SER A 74 3.59 11.12 -14.30
CA SER A 74 4.30 12.40 -14.20
C SER A 74 3.47 13.52 -13.57
N LEU A 75 2.14 13.43 -13.65
CA LEU A 75 1.23 14.39 -13.02
C LEU A 75 0.95 14.07 -11.54
N ASN A 76 1.10 12.80 -11.14
CA ASN A 76 0.83 12.37 -9.77
C ASN A 76 1.81 12.98 -8.78
N LYS A 77 1.29 13.40 -7.61
CA LYS A 77 2.13 13.68 -6.44
C LYS A 77 2.91 12.41 -6.09
N LYS A 78 4.12 12.54 -5.54
CA LYS A 78 4.97 11.39 -5.17
C LYS A 78 4.22 10.32 -4.34
N HIS A 79 3.32 10.75 -3.46
CA HIS A 79 2.48 9.86 -2.66
C HIS A 79 1.52 8.96 -3.48
N ASP A 80 1.04 9.44 -4.63
CA ASP A 80 0.09 8.72 -5.51
C ASP A 80 0.79 7.78 -6.50
N GLN A 81 2.12 7.80 -6.54
CA GLN A 81 2.92 6.89 -7.36
C GLN A 81 2.97 5.46 -6.80
N TYR A 82 2.55 5.26 -5.54
CA TYR A 82 2.48 3.95 -4.90
C TYR A 82 1.60 2.95 -5.68
N GLN A 83 0.51 3.41 -6.31
CA GLN A 83 -0.36 2.54 -7.11
C GLN A 83 0.38 1.86 -8.27
N TYR A 84 1.33 2.55 -8.89
CA TYR A 84 2.14 2.01 -9.99
C TYR A 84 3.16 0.98 -9.49
N LYS A 85 3.77 1.24 -8.31
CA LYS A 85 4.68 0.29 -7.66
C LYS A 85 4.00 -1.00 -7.25
N ARG A 86 2.73 -0.92 -6.83
CA ARG A 86 1.93 -2.12 -6.55
C ARG A 86 1.59 -2.88 -7.83
N LEU A 87 1.14 -2.14 -8.86
CA LEU A 87 0.68 -2.71 -10.11
C LEU A 87 1.77 -3.51 -10.83
N PHE A 88 2.95 -2.90 -11.02
CA PHE A 88 3.99 -3.47 -11.86
C PHE A 88 4.98 -4.34 -11.07
N PRO A 89 5.38 -5.51 -11.60
CA PRO A 89 6.56 -6.22 -11.13
C PRO A 89 7.80 -5.31 -11.16
N VAL A 90 8.78 -5.55 -10.28
CA VAL A 90 9.95 -4.67 -10.09
C VAL A 90 10.63 -4.35 -11.42
N GLN A 91 10.93 -5.37 -12.23
CA GLN A 91 11.58 -5.19 -13.54
C GLN A 91 10.77 -4.32 -14.51
N ILE A 92 9.44 -4.51 -14.55
CA ILE A 92 8.54 -3.71 -15.40
C ILE A 92 8.47 -2.28 -14.88
N PHE A 93 8.42 -2.10 -13.56
CA PHE A 93 8.39 -0.79 -12.93
C PHE A 93 9.69 -0.01 -13.21
N GLU A 94 10.85 -0.66 -13.13
CA GLU A 94 12.14 -0.06 -13.47
C GLU A 94 12.19 0.39 -14.93
N LEU A 95 11.74 -0.45 -15.88
CA LEU A 95 11.62 -0.05 -17.28
C LEU A 95 10.65 1.13 -17.45
N PHE A 96 9.51 1.10 -16.75
CA PHE A 96 8.49 2.16 -16.81
C PHE A 96 9.03 3.52 -16.35
N VAL A 97 9.78 3.54 -15.25
CA VAL A 97 10.44 4.75 -14.74
C VAL A 97 11.60 5.15 -15.64
N GLY A 98 12.38 4.17 -16.12
CA GLY A 98 13.56 4.34 -16.97
C GLY A 98 13.30 5.01 -18.32
N ILE A 99 12.05 5.00 -18.81
CA ILE A 99 11.62 5.75 -20.01
C ILE A 99 11.92 7.26 -19.87
N GLY A 100 12.01 7.77 -18.63
CA GLY A 100 12.23 9.19 -18.36
C GLY A 100 10.97 10.00 -18.65
N ASN A 101 11.11 11.26 -19.06
CA ASN A 101 9.95 12.13 -19.33
C ASN A 101 8.99 11.54 -20.38
N PHE A 102 7.73 11.98 -20.34
CA PHE A 102 6.72 11.56 -21.31
C PHE A 102 7.22 11.69 -22.75
N ARG A 103 6.94 10.66 -23.56
CA ARG A 103 7.25 10.63 -25.00
C ARG A 103 5.95 10.48 -25.78
N SER A 104 5.73 11.34 -26.76
CA SER A 104 4.51 11.34 -27.58
C SER A 104 4.41 10.13 -28.51
N ASP A 105 5.56 9.63 -28.99
CA ASP A 105 5.67 8.46 -29.86
C ASP A 105 5.42 7.15 -29.08
N PRO A 106 4.36 6.37 -29.43
CA PRO A 106 4.10 5.07 -28.81
C PRO A 106 5.24 4.06 -28.96
N ASN A 107 6.09 4.18 -29.98
CA ASN A 107 7.19 3.22 -30.19
C ASN A 107 8.27 3.33 -29.10
N ALA A 108 8.37 4.45 -28.40
CA ALA A 108 9.25 4.59 -27.25
C ALA A 108 8.88 3.64 -26.08
N TYR A 109 7.68 3.07 -26.09
CA TYR A 109 7.17 2.13 -25.09
C TYR A 109 7.27 0.66 -25.55
N LYS A 110 7.90 0.39 -26.70
CA LYS A 110 8.00 -0.96 -27.26
C LYS A 110 8.76 -1.92 -26.34
N GLU A 111 9.84 -1.47 -25.71
CA GLU A 111 10.67 -2.30 -24.82
C GLU A 111 9.88 -2.79 -23.60
N ILE A 112 9.17 -1.89 -22.92
CA ILE A 112 8.33 -2.26 -21.77
C ILE A 112 7.16 -3.17 -22.19
N THR A 113 6.56 -2.94 -23.36
CA THR A 113 5.52 -3.84 -23.90
C THR A 113 6.06 -5.24 -24.16
N ASN A 114 7.24 -5.36 -24.76
CA ASN A 114 7.87 -6.65 -25.01
C ASN A 114 8.21 -7.36 -23.69
N ALA A 115 8.73 -6.63 -22.70
CA ALA A 115 9.02 -7.18 -21.37
C ALA A 115 7.75 -7.67 -20.68
N TRP A 116 6.65 -6.90 -20.74
CA TRP A 116 5.34 -7.29 -20.21
C TRP A 116 4.79 -8.56 -20.87
N ASN A 117 4.88 -8.64 -22.20
CA ASN A 117 4.39 -9.78 -22.97
C ASN A 117 5.27 -11.03 -22.86
N SER A 118 6.48 -10.88 -22.30
CA SER A 118 7.36 -12.02 -22.00
C SER A 118 7.02 -12.69 -20.66
N ILE A 119 6.14 -12.10 -19.85
CA ILE A 119 5.66 -12.70 -18.60
C ILE A 119 4.67 -13.82 -18.93
N HIS A 120 4.83 -14.97 -18.27
CA HIS A 120 3.93 -16.12 -18.45
C HIS A 120 2.47 -15.75 -18.12
N ILE A 121 1.51 -16.28 -18.86
CA ILE A 121 0.09 -15.91 -18.73
C ILE A 121 -0.46 -16.14 -17.32
N ASP A 122 -0.06 -17.23 -16.66
CA ASP A 122 -0.46 -17.53 -15.28
C ASP A 122 0.02 -16.47 -14.28
N GLU A 123 1.23 -15.96 -14.48
CA GLU A 123 1.78 -14.89 -13.63
C GLU A 123 1.09 -13.56 -13.94
N LEU A 124 0.73 -13.28 -15.20
CA LEU A 124 -0.10 -12.13 -15.56
C LEU A 124 -1.49 -12.20 -14.91
N ILE A 125 -2.11 -13.38 -14.88
CA ILE A 125 -3.39 -13.61 -14.17
C ILE A 125 -3.23 -13.34 -12.68
N LYS A 126 -2.16 -13.84 -12.07
CA LYS A 126 -1.85 -13.59 -10.66
C LYS A 126 -1.65 -12.09 -10.37
N ILE A 127 -0.88 -11.38 -11.20
CA ILE A 127 -0.72 -9.92 -11.13
C ILE A 127 -2.08 -9.23 -11.25
N LYS A 128 -2.93 -9.66 -12.18
CA LYS A 128 -4.28 -9.08 -12.37
C LYS A 128 -5.15 -9.25 -11.12
N VAL A 129 -5.12 -10.40 -10.48
CA VAL A 129 -5.95 -10.72 -9.31
C VAL A 129 -5.40 -10.08 -8.04
N GLU A 130 -4.09 -10.17 -7.81
CA GLU A 130 -3.46 -9.73 -6.54
C GLU A 130 -3.09 -8.25 -6.57
N ARG A 131 -2.51 -7.75 -7.67
CA ARG A 131 -1.95 -6.39 -7.74
C ARG A 131 -2.91 -5.39 -8.34
N LEU A 132 -3.49 -5.69 -9.51
CA LEU A 132 -4.40 -4.76 -10.18
C LEU A 132 -5.69 -4.54 -9.38
N GLN A 133 -6.28 -5.59 -8.80
CA GLN A 133 -7.47 -5.39 -7.95
C GLN A 133 -7.17 -4.55 -6.70
N SER A 134 -5.96 -4.67 -6.14
CA SER A 134 -5.57 -3.89 -4.95
C SER A 134 -5.55 -2.38 -5.18
N ILE A 135 -5.45 -1.92 -6.43
CA ILE A 135 -5.45 -0.50 -6.81
C ILE A 135 -6.83 0.00 -7.26
N ASN A 136 -7.87 -0.85 -7.25
CA ASN A 136 -9.23 -0.45 -7.60
C ASN A 136 -9.90 0.27 -6.39
N PRO A 137 -10.10 1.60 -6.42
CA PRO A 137 -10.77 2.34 -5.36
C PRO A 137 -12.26 2.02 -5.27
N LYS A 138 -12.87 1.43 -6.32
CA LYS A 138 -14.27 0.97 -6.34
C LYS A 138 -14.44 -0.51 -6.00
N GLN A 139 -13.41 -1.14 -5.44
CA GLN A 139 -13.54 -2.50 -4.96
C GLN A 139 -14.64 -2.57 -3.89
N GLU A 140 -15.61 -3.46 -4.04
CA GLU A 140 -16.54 -3.72 -2.95
C GLU A 140 -15.77 -4.37 -1.79
N PRO A 141 -16.04 -3.99 -0.54
CA PRO A 141 -15.39 -4.63 0.60
C PRO A 141 -15.72 -6.12 0.63
N THR A 142 -14.68 -6.94 0.77
CA THR A 142 -14.77 -8.41 0.83
C THR A 142 -15.60 -8.90 2.01
N ARG A 143 -15.52 -8.18 3.14
CA ARG A 143 -16.33 -8.38 4.34
C ARG A 143 -16.41 -7.07 5.10
N PHE A 144 -17.28 -7.02 6.10
CA PHE A 144 -17.37 -5.91 7.04
C PHE A 144 -16.94 -6.33 8.43
N ILE A 145 -16.29 -5.40 9.13
CA ILE A 145 -16.01 -5.48 10.57
C ILE A 145 -16.62 -4.21 11.16
N ARG A 146 -17.79 -4.33 11.81
CA ARG A 146 -18.68 -3.19 12.11
C ARG A 146 -18.97 -2.35 10.85
N ASP A 147 -18.72 -1.05 10.93
CA ASP A 147 -18.89 -0.08 9.84
C ASP A 147 -17.67 0.02 8.90
N TYR A 148 -16.67 -0.86 9.07
CA TYR A 148 -15.45 -0.87 8.27
C TYR A 148 -15.52 -1.92 7.18
N GLY A 149 -15.53 -1.49 5.92
CA GLY A 149 -15.35 -2.37 4.77
C GLY A 149 -13.89 -2.83 4.68
N VAL A 150 -13.66 -4.14 4.57
CA VAL A 150 -12.34 -4.74 4.44
C VAL A 150 -12.00 -4.96 2.97
N TYR A 151 -10.92 -4.34 2.51
CA TYR A 151 -10.53 -4.38 1.09
C TYR A 151 -9.39 -5.37 0.85
N GLU A 152 -8.44 -5.45 1.79
CA GLU A 152 -7.20 -6.17 1.58
C GLU A 152 -6.55 -6.59 2.89
N CYS A 153 -5.88 -7.75 2.91
CA CYS A 153 -4.97 -8.13 3.99
C CYS A 153 -3.57 -7.57 3.70
N LEU A 154 -3.07 -6.70 4.57
CA LEU A 154 -1.74 -6.08 4.46
C LEU A 154 -0.64 -6.97 5.06
N GLY A 155 -1.00 -7.85 5.99
CA GLY A 155 -0.05 -8.78 6.60
C GLY A 155 -0.68 -9.61 7.71
N SER A 156 -0.16 -10.81 7.91
CA SER A 156 -0.60 -11.76 8.93
C SER A 156 0.60 -12.25 9.73
N GLY A 157 0.48 -12.39 11.04
CA GLY A 157 1.54 -12.90 11.89
C GLY A 157 1.03 -13.45 13.22
N ALA A 158 1.94 -13.78 14.14
CA ALA A 158 1.62 -14.39 15.43
C ALA A 158 0.60 -13.59 16.27
N PHE A 159 0.60 -12.26 16.12
CA PHE A 159 -0.30 -11.35 16.83
C PHE A 159 -1.57 -10.99 16.01
N GLY A 160 -1.94 -11.82 15.04
CA GLY A 160 -3.10 -11.62 14.17
C GLY A 160 -2.80 -10.86 12.88
N SER A 161 -3.84 -10.32 12.25
CA SER A 161 -3.82 -9.82 10.87
C SER A 161 -4.06 -8.32 10.77
N VAL A 162 -3.49 -7.66 9.77
CA VAL A 162 -3.69 -6.24 9.48
C VAL A 162 -4.44 -6.13 8.17
N TYR A 163 -5.51 -5.33 8.15
CA TYR A 163 -6.34 -5.12 6.97
C TYR A 163 -6.34 -3.66 6.54
N ARG A 164 -6.39 -3.42 5.23
CA ARG A 164 -6.76 -2.11 4.66
C ARG A 164 -8.28 -1.97 4.69
N VAL A 165 -8.77 -0.94 5.36
CA VAL A 165 -10.20 -0.71 5.57
C VAL A 165 -10.62 0.72 5.27
N ALA A 166 -11.89 0.92 4.94
CA ALA A 166 -12.52 2.24 4.91
C ALA A 166 -13.82 2.19 5.71
N GLN A 167 -14.15 3.29 6.38
CA GLN A 167 -15.46 3.41 7.02
C GLN A 167 -16.54 3.57 5.94
N ARG A 168 -17.75 3.07 6.20
CA ARG A 168 -18.88 3.17 5.28
C ARG A 168 -19.11 4.63 4.86
N GLY A 169 -19.13 4.88 3.55
CA GLY A 169 -19.32 6.22 2.99
C GLY A 169 -18.07 7.13 3.02
N SER A 170 -16.95 6.67 3.56
CA SER A 170 -15.67 7.38 3.54
C SER A 170 -14.75 6.82 2.45
N THR A 171 -14.06 7.71 1.73
CA THR A 171 -12.96 7.35 0.81
C THR A 171 -11.62 7.24 1.52
N THR A 172 -11.52 7.72 2.76
CA THR A 172 -10.29 7.67 3.55
C THR A 172 -10.02 6.24 4.01
N MET A 173 -8.80 5.76 3.72
CA MET A 173 -8.32 4.42 4.05
C MET A 173 -7.55 4.41 5.37
N TYR A 174 -7.67 3.29 6.09
CA TYR A 174 -7.04 3.03 7.38
C TYR A 174 -6.44 1.63 7.40
N ALA A 175 -5.54 1.38 8.36
CA ALA A 175 -5.14 0.04 8.73
C ALA A 175 -5.97 -0.42 9.96
N LEU A 176 -6.46 -1.65 9.94
CA LEU A 176 -7.19 -2.26 11.04
C LEU A 176 -6.47 -3.55 11.45
N LYS A 177 -5.83 -3.52 12.62
CA LYS A 177 -5.20 -4.71 13.21
C LYS A 177 -6.24 -5.51 13.96
N GLU A 178 -6.41 -6.76 13.59
CA GLU A 178 -7.17 -7.79 14.29
C GLU A 178 -6.21 -8.62 15.15
N ILE A 179 -6.53 -8.79 16.44
CA ILE A 179 -5.76 -9.56 17.41
C ILE A 179 -6.74 -10.52 18.12
N ASP A 180 -6.38 -11.79 18.23
CA ASP A 180 -7.19 -12.77 18.97
C ASP A 180 -7.04 -12.54 20.48
N ASN A 181 -8.15 -12.41 21.23
CA ASN A 181 -8.09 -12.18 22.68
C ASN A 181 -7.35 -13.31 23.42
N ARG A 182 -7.41 -14.54 22.90
CA ARG A 182 -6.70 -15.70 23.47
C ARG A 182 -5.19 -15.54 23.36
N SER A 183 -4.70 -14.89 22.30
CA SER A 183 -3.27 -14.60 22.13
C SER A 183 -2.74 -13.58 23.14
N LEU A 184 -3.64 -12.80 23.76
CA LEU A 184 -3.32 -11.83 24.80
C LEU A 184 -3.55 -12.36 26.23
N GLY A 185 -3.99 -13.63 26.38
CA GLY A 185 -4.32 -14.21 27.69
C GLY A 185 -5.46 -13.49 28.41
N ILE A 186 -6.39 -12.89 27.65
CA ILE A 186 -7.51 -12.13 28.22
C ILE A 186 -8.71 -13.06 28.41
N ASP A 187 -8.98 -13.43 29.65
CA ASP A 187 -10.07 -14.37 29.99
C ASP A 187 -11.39 -13.70 30.42
N THR A 188 -11.46 -12.37 30.54
CA THR A 188 -12.68 -11.67 31.05
C THR A 188 -13.00 -10.36 30.34
N ASP A 189 -14.30 -10.06 30.15
CA ASP A 189 -14.78 -8.77 29.59
C ASP A 189 -14.31 -7.55 30.38
N ARG A 190 -14.04 -7.70 31.69
CA ARG A 190 -13.58 -6.63 32.57
C ARG A 190 -12.14 -6.22 32.30
N SER A 191 -11.25 -7.15 31.94
CA SER A 191 -9.88 -6.85 31.55
C SER A 191 -9.82 -6.23 30.15
N LEU A 192 -10.70 -6.65 29.24
CA LEU A 192 -10.89 -6.01 27.92
C LEU A 192 -11.33 -4.55 28.04
N GLY A 193 -12.34 -4.25 28.86
CA GLY A 193 -12.84 -2.88 29.04
C GLY A 193 -11.80 -1.91 29.60
N LYS A 194 -10.97 -2.37 30.56
CA LYS A 194 -9.85 -1.58 31.09
C LYS A 194 -8.78 -1.33 30.04
N MET A 195 -8.41 -2.36 29.28
CA MET A 195 -7.43 -2.27 28.20
C MET A 195 -7.87 -1.24 27.14
N ILE A 196 -9.14 -1.29 26.71
CA ILE A 196 -9.68 -0.33 25.74
C ILE A 196 -9.60 1.11 26.26
N ASN A 197 -9.99 1.35 27.51
CA ASN A 197 -9.95 2.69 28.11
C ASN A 197 -8.53 3.25 28.19
N GLU A 198 -7.55 2.43 28.57
CA GLU A 198 -6.18 2.88 28.75
C GLU A 198 -5.48 3.18 27.43
N VAL A 199 -5.69 2.35 26.42
CA VAL A 199 -5.13 2.65 25.10
C VAL A 199 -5.83 3.86 24.48
N ASN A 200 -7.11 4.12 24.78
CA ASN A 200 -7.79 5.37 24.39
C ASN A 200 -7.15 6.61 25.04
N ILE A 201 -6.78 6.56 26.32
CA ILE A 201 -6.11 7.67 27.03
C ILE A 201 -4.73 7.94 26.41
N ILE A 202 -3.91 6.91 26.22
CA ILE A 202 -2.55 7.08 25.70
C ILE A 202 -2.55 7.49 24.22
N ARG A 203 -3.54 7.03 23.45
CA ARG A 203 -3.77 7.48 22.06
C ARG A 203 -3.93 8.99 21.98
N GLU A 204 -4.74 9.58 22.84
CA GLU A 204 -5.07 11.00 22.76
C GLU A 204 -3.86 11.90 23.00
N GLU A 205 -2.88 11.40 23.75
CA GLU A 205 -1.66 12.12 24.09
C GLU A 205 -0.47 11.86 23.15
N LEU A 206 -0.54 10.87 22.25
CA LEU A 206 0.57 10.50 21.38
C LEU A 206 0.42 11.05 19.96
N ARG A 207 1.10 12.16 19.67
CA ARG A 207 1.16 12.76 18.33
C ARG A 207 2.59 13.09 17.96
N HIS A 208 3.15 12.33 17.03
CA HIS A 208 4.49 12.57 16.49
C HIS A 208 4.55 12.12 15.03
N PRO A 209 5.17 12.88 14.10
CA PRO A 209 5.22 12.53 12.68
C PRO A 209 5.82 11.15 12.40
N ASN A 210 6.82 10.76 13.19
CA ASN A 210 7.52 9.47 13.05
C ASN A 210 6.98 8.34 13.94
N ILE A 211 5.77 8.48 14.47
CA ILE A 211 5.06 7.44 15.22
C ILE A 211 3.72 7.23 14.56
N VAL A 212 3.30 5.97 14.43
CA VAL A 212 2.00 5.61 13.85
C VAL A 212 0.87 6.17 14.70
N SER A 213 -0.11 6.81 14.06
CA SER A 213 -1.28 7.29 14.79
C SER A 213 -2.28 6.16 15.01
N TYR A 214 -2.72 5.94 16.25
CA TYR A 214 -3.88 5.12 16.56
C TYR A 214 -5.14 5.99 16.59
N TYR A 215 -6.25 5.47 16.07
CA TYR A 215 -7.50 6.23 15.97
C TYR A 215 -8.61 5.65 16.83
N GLN A 216 -8.77 4.33 16.85
CA GLN A 216 -9.87 3.69 17.57
C GLN A 216 -9.49 2.29 17.98
N ILE A 217 -9.95 1.84 19.14
CA ILE A 217 -9.82 0.47 19.59
C ILE A 217 -11.17 -0.03 20.03
N PHE A 218 -11.48 -1.26 19.67
CA PHE A 218 -12.74 -1.90 20.02
C PHE A 218 -12.59 -3.42 20.06
N ALA A 219 -13.45 -4.09 20.83
CA ALA A 219 -13.52 -5.53 20.86
C ALA A 219 -14.83 -6.03 20.25
N GLU A 220 -14.79 -7.15 19.53
CA GLU A 220 -15.95 -7.81 18.95
C GLU A 220 -15.63 -9.28 18.66
N ASN A 221 -16.56 -10.20 18.97
CA ASN A 221 -16.43 -11.63 18.68
C ASN A 221 -15.10 -12.24 19.15
N ASP A 222 -14.73 -12.00 20.42
CA ASP A 222 -13.47 -12.46 21.03
C ASP A 222 -12.18 -11.96 20.35
N LYS A 223 -12.27 -10.86 19.62
CA LYS A 223 -11.13 -10.22 18.95
C LYS A 223 -11.01 -8.75 19.35
N LEU A 224 -9.78 -8.29 19.47
CA LEU A 224 -9.43 -6.89 19.65
C LEU A 224 -9.06 -6.29 18.29
N TYR A 225 -9.62 -5.12 18.01
CA TYR A 225 -9.39 -4.38 16.78
C TYR A 225 -8.77 -3.02 17.09
N ILE A 226 -7.69 -2.69 16.39
CA ILE A 226 -7.00 -1.40 16.50
C ILE A 226 -7.01 -0.73 15.13
N LYS A 227 -7.80 0.33 14.98
CA LYS A 227 -7.80 1.22 13.82
C LYS A 227 -6.64 2.19 13.94
N MET A 228 -5.83 2.27 12.90
CA MET A 228 -4.61 3.06 12.86
C MET A 228 -4.38 3.71 11.50
N GLU A 229 -3.42 4.61 11.45
CA GLU A 229 -2.90 5.19 10.24
C GLU A 229 -2.48 4.11 9.25
N LEU A 230 -2.97 4.23 8.01
CA LEU A 230 -2.45 3.43 6.91
C LEU A 230 -1.13 4.05 6.46
N ILE A 231 -0.05 3.31 6.61
CA ILE A 231 1.30 3.78 6.29
C ILE A 231 1.63 3.34 4.87
N ALA A 232 2.11 4.28 4.06
CA ALA A 232 2.67 3.96 2.75
C ALA A 232 4.06 3.33 2.91
N GLY A 233 4.42 2.43 1.99
CA GLY A 233 5.72 1.76 1.98
C GLY A 233 5.70 0.37 2.61
N SER A 234 6.87 -0.10 3.03
CA SER A 234 7.10 -1.44 3.57
C SER A 234 7.92 -1.37 4.86
N SER A 235 8.13 -2.51 5.52
CA SER A 235 8.98 -2.54 6.71
C SER A 235 10.44 -2.31 6.34
N LEU A 236 11.24 -1.78 7.27
CA LEU A 236 12.68 -1.67 7.11
C LEU A 236 13.31 -3.05 6.87
N GLN A 237 12.75 -4.11 7.45
CA GLN A 237 13.19 -5.48 7.18
C GLN A 237 13.01 -5.85 5.69
N ASP A 238 11.87 -5.51 5.09
CA ASP A 238 11.62 -5.77 3.67
C ASP A 238 12.59 -4.99 2.79
N HIS A 239 12.85 -3.72 3.12
CA HIS A 239 13.86 -2.90 2.44
C HIS A 239 15.26 -3.51 2.53
N LEU A 240 15.65 -4.00 3.70
CA LEU A 240 16.95 -4.64 3.90
C LEU A 240 17.06 -5.96 3.12
N SER A 241 15.99 -6.74 3.05
CA SER A 241 15.93 -7.95 2.21
C SER A 241 16.08 -7.61 0.74
N LEU A 242 15.37 -6.58 0.25
CA LEU A 242 15.48 -6.11 -1.14
C LEU A 242 16.91 -5.63 -1.49
N ILE A 243 17.54 -4.86 -0.60
CA ILE A 243 18.94 -4.42 -0.73
C ILE A 243 19.88 -5.63 -0.86
N LYS A 244 19.66 -6.66 -0.03
CA LYS A 244 20.45 -7.89 -0.06
C LYS A 244 20.27 -8.66 -1.38
N ASP A 245 19.04 -8.80 -1.83
CA ASP A 245 18.71 -9.57 -3.04
C ASP A 245 19.15 -8.87 -4.33
N THR A 246 19.07 -7.54 -4.36
CA THR A 246 19.45 -6.72 -5.53
C THR A 246 20.93 -6.28 -5.52
N ASN A 247 21.65 -6.53 -4.42
CA ASN A 247 23.00 -6.03 -4.16
C ASN A 247 23.12 -4.50 -4.28
N GLN A 248 22.01 -3.78 -4.18
CA GLN A 248 21.96 -2.31 -4.15
C GLN A 248 22.25 -1.84 -2.72
N LYS A 249 22.95 -0.71 -2.56
CA LYS A 249 23.24 -0.12 -1.23
C LYS A 249 22.38 1.11 -0.98
N MET A 250 21.94 1.27 0.26
CA MET A 250 21.39 2.56 0.72
C MET A 250 22.53 3.57 0.87
N SER A 251 22.37 4.78 0.33
CA SER A 251 23.36 5.84 0.51
C SER A 251 23.46 6.26 1.97
N GLU A 252 24.63 6.75 2.38
CA GLU A 252 24.84 7.21 3.75
C GLU A 252 23.87 8.34 4.15
N ASP A 253 23.58 9.25 3.22
CA ASP A 253 22.58 10.30 3.41
C ASP A 253 21.19 9.75 3.77
N ASN A 254 20.76 8.68 3.09
CA ASN A 254 19.47 8.05 3.36
C ASN A 254 19.49 7.30 4.69
N ILE A 255 20.62 6.67 5.05
CA ILE A 255 20.80 6.06 6.38
C ILE A 255 20.65 7.11 7.48
N TRP A 256 21.33 8.26 7.35
CA TRP A 256 21.23 9.35 8.33
C TRP A 256 19.81 9.91 8.42
N ARG A 257 19.11 10.08 7.29
CA ARG A 257 17.70 10.51 7.28
C ARG A 257 16.80 9.56 8.08
N VAL A 258 16.98 8.25 7.92
CA VAL A 258 16.22 7.24 8.68
C VAL A 258 16.57 7.30 10.17
N LEU A 259 17.86 7.32 10.48
CA LEU A 259 18.35 7.28 11.85
C LEU A 259 17.90 8.50 12.68
N ILE A 260 17.99 9.71 12.11
CA ILE A 260 17.57 10.94 12.79
C ILE A 260 16.08 10.88 13.15
N GLN A 261 15.22 10.45 12.22
CA GLN A 261 13.79 10.32 12.46
C GLN A 261 13.47 9.29 13.56
N LEU A 262 14.17 8.15 13.56
CA LEU A 262 14.05 7.15 14.62
C LEU A 262 14.44 7.72 15.99
N ILE A 263 15.57 8.42 16.08
CA ILE A 263 16.06 9.02 17.32
C ILE A 263 15.07 10.07 17.84
N LEU A 264 14.52 10.91 16.96
CA LEU A 264 13.52 11.93 17.34
C LEU A 264 12.24 11.28 17.89
N ALA A 265 11.75 10.23 17.24
CA ALA A 265 10.58 9.46 17.70
C ALA A 265 10.82 8.81 19.07
N LEU A 266 11.99 8.18 19.26
CA LEU A 266 12.34 7.54 20.53
C LEU A 266 12.55 8.56 21.65
N ARG A 267 13.19 9.70 21.36
CA ARG A 267 13.32 10.80 22.32
C ARG A 267 11.94 11.29 22.76
N TYR A 268 11.00 11.46 21.83
CA TYR A 268 9.63 11.84 22.13
C TYR A 268 8.96 10.82 23.06
N LEU A 269 8.99 9.53 22.70
CA LEU A 269 8.43 8.45 23.52
C LEU A 269 9.03 8.42 24.93
N HIS A 270 10.35 8.46 25.04
CA HIS A 270 11.04 8.35 26.32
C HIS A 270 10.90 9.62 27.18
N LYS A 271 11.16 10.80 26.61
CA LYS A 271 11.30 12.05 27.37
C LYS A 271 9.97 12.74 27.62
N GLU A 272 9.09 12.76 26.63
CA GLU A 272 7.84 13.53 26.71
C GLU A 272 6.68 12.66 27.19
N LYS A 273 6.78 11.34 27.02
CA LYS A 273 5.68 10.41 27.30
C LYS A 273 6.02 9.34 28.32
N GLY A 274 7.30 9.15 28.66
CA GLY A 274 7.72 8.12 29.62
C GLY A 274 7.46 6.69 29.13
N ILE A 275 7.30 6.48 27.82
CA ILE A 275 6.97 5.19 27.22
C ILE A 275 8.23 4.58 26.60
N VAL A 276 8.59 3.37 27.01
CA VAL A 276 9.62 2.57 26.35
C VAL A 276 8.95 1.69 25.30
N HIS A 277 9.48 1.61 24.07
CA HIS A 277 8.86 0.87 22.97
C HIS A 277 8.87 -0.66 23.12
N ARG A 278 9.91 -1.21 23.76
CA ARG A 278 10.16 -2.65 24.08
C ARG A 278 10.21 -3.66 22.92
N ASP A 279 9.64 -3.37 21.77
CA ASP A 279 9.68 -4.24 20.58
C ASP A 279 10.19 -3.47 19.36
N LEU A 280 11.27 -2.69 19.50
CA LEU A 280 11.82 -1.93 18.37
C LEU A 280 12.66 -2.87 17.49
N THR A 281 12.09 -3.31 16.37
CA THR A 281 12.74 -4.18 15.39
C THR A 281 12.58 -3.62 13.98
N ALA A 282 13.38 -4.11 13.01
CA ALA A 282 13.27 -3.69 11.61
C ALA A 282 11.88 -3.99 11.01
N ASN A 283 11.15 -4.98 11.53
CA ASN A 283 9.77 -5.28 11.11
C ASN A 283 8.77 -4.21 11.57
N ASN A 284 9.07 -3.50 12.65
CA ASN A 284 8.15 -2.52 13.25
C ASN A 284 8.48 -1.08 12.83
N ILE A 285 9.54 -0.88 12.04
CA ILE A 285 9.91 0.40 11.46
C ILE A 285 9.39 0.42 10.04
N MET A 286 8.44 1.29 9.75
CA MET A 286 7.89 1.46 8.39
C MET A 286 8.66 2.55 7.66
N LEU A 287 8.98 2.28 6.40
CA LEU A 287 9.75 3.16 5.54
C LEU A 287 9.05 3.33 4.19
N ASP A 288 8.75 4.57 3.84
CA ASP A 288 8.27 4.90 2.51
C ASP A 288 9.41 5.21 1.53
N ASP A 289 9.04 5.45 0.27
CA ASP A 289 10.00 5.69 -0.82
C ASP A 289 10.79 7.00 -0.69
N GLU A 290 10.35 7.90 0.20
CA GLU A 290 11.04 9.15 0.50
C GLU A 290 11.89 9.03 1.78
N TYR A 291 12.07 7.81 2.28
CA TYR A 291 12.77 7.49 3.51
C TYR A 291 12.13 8.14 4.75
N ARG A 292 10.81 8.41 4.71
CA ARG A 292 10.07 8.84 5.90
C ARG A 292 9.81 7.64 6.79
N VAL A 293 10.09 7.81 8.07
CA VAL A 293 10.02 6.74 9.06
C VAL A 293 8.75 6.85 9.89
N LYS A 294 8.08 5.73 10.12
CA LYS A 294 7.08 5.59 11.19
C LYS A 294 7.35 4.36 12.04
N ILE A 295 7.48 4.57 13.35
CA ILE A 295 7.56 3.48 14.33
C ILE A 295 6.14 2.98 14.60
N SER A 296 5.93 1.69 14.37
CA SER A 296 4.67 0.98 14.59
C SER A 296 4.78 0.01 15.79
N LYS A 297 3.66 -0.63 16.15
CA LYS A 297 3.59 -1.68 17.19
C LYS A 297 3.95 -1.27 18.63
N TYR A 298 4.05 0.03 18.91
CA TYR A 298 4.24 0.51 20.30
C TYR A 298 3.04 0.23 21.21
N TYR A 299 1.87 -0.13 20.65
CA TYR A 299 0.72 -0.58 21.44
C TYR A 299 1.05 -1.78 22.33
N ILE A 300 1.98 -2.66 21.95
CA ILE A 300 2.38 -3.79 22.80
C ILE A 300 2.98 -3.32 24.12
N SER A 301 3.80 -2.27 24.11
CA SER A 301 4.34 -1.71 25.35
C SER A 301 3.27 -1.12 26.25
N ILE A 302 2.16 -0.66 25.66
CA ILE A 302 1.00 -0.20 26.42
C ILE A 302 0.29 -1.39 27.07
N LEU A 303 0.09 -2.48 26.31
CA LEU A 303 -0.53 -3.71 26.80
C LEU A 303 0.33 -4.40 27.88
N ASP A 304 1.64 -4.53 27.64
CA ASP A 304 2.60 -5.23 28.51
C ASP A 304 2.86 -4.48 29.81
N ASN A 305 2.90 -3.14 29.80
CA ASN A 305 3.15 -2.36 31.01
C ASN A 305 2.13 -2.69 32.12
N LYS A 306 0.90 -3.05 31.76
CA LYS A 306 -0.13 -3.36 32.76
C LYS A 306 -0.25 -4.83 33.12
N VAL A 307 0.04 -5.78 32.22
CA VAL A 307 0.20 -7.18 32.65
C VAL A 307 1.31 -7.27 33.70
N TYR A 308 2.41 -6.52 33.51
CA TYR A 308 3.48 -6.43 34.50
C TYR A 308 3.06 -5.74 35.80
N LEU A 309 2.36 -4.60 35.73
CA LEU A 309 1.92 -3.85 36.93
C LEU A 309 0.74 -4.51 37.68
N GLU A 310 -0.17 -5.21 37.02
CA GLU A 310 -1.24 -5.98 37.67
C GLU A 310 -0.68 -7.23 38.36
N ASN A 311 0.37 -7.85 37.82
CA ASN A 311 1.05 -8.97 38.47
C ASN A 311 1.90 -8.53 39.68
N LEU A 312 2.53 -7.35 39.64
CA LEU A 312 3.25 -6.75 40.78
C LEU A 312 2.32 -6.33 41.93
N ASN A 313 1.06 -5.98 41.64
CA ASN A 313 0.07 -5.65 42.67
C ASN A 313 -0.67 -6.89 43.24
N ARG A 314 -0.39 -8.08 42.70
CA ARG A 314 -0.93 -9.37 43.17
C ARG A 314 0.11 -10.23 43.91
N SER A 315 1.38 -9.83 43.92
CA SER A 315 2.49 -10.46 44.63
C SER A 315 2.83 -9.73 45.93
#